data_AF-A0A5H2Y7W0-F1
#
_entry.id   AF-A0A5H2Y7W0-F1
#
_cell.length_a   1.000
_cell.length_b   1.000
_cell.length_c   1.000
_cell.angle_alpha   90.00
_cell.angle_beta   90.00
_cell.angle_gamma   90.00
#
_symmetry.space_group_name_H-M   'P 1'
#
loop_
_entity.id
_entity.type
_entity.pdbx_description
1 polymer ?
#
loop_
_entity_poly.entity_id
_entity_poly.type
_entity_poly.pdbx_seq_one_letter_code
_entity_poly.pdbx_strand_id
1 'polypeptide(L)'
;MTSSQSEQLLPPGFDYYPQVMSLSKSISLYSYLCHQLEWQQPSIQVYGKHHRIPRMQCFIADKDVSYGYSKQTLANTPWPEPLLAMRRRLQQTYGHEFNALLANWYRNGHDKMGWHSDDEAELGPQPCIVSISLGAARKFKIKHKVTGTQQEILLKSGSCLVMHGDSQLYYQHALPVQAKVTGGRINLTFRTVGHERTKAYSSAHK
;
A
#
# COMPACT_ATOMS: atom_id res chain seq x y z
N MET A 1 -17.29 -5.18 27.92
CA MET A 1 -18.38 -5.12 26.91
C MET A 1 -17.72 -4.92 25.55
N THR A 2 -17.47 -6.03 24.84
CA THR A 2 -16.85 -6.05 23.52
C THR A 2 -17.88 -5.55 22.50
N SER A 3 -17.70 -4.34 21.96
CA SER A 3 -18.48 -3.93 20.80
C SER A 3 -18.08 -4.80 19.62
N SER A 4 -19.03 -5.61 19.14
CA SER A 4 -18.92 -6.28 17.86
C SER A 4 -18.84 -5.20 16.78
N GLN A 5 -17.64 -4.89 16.32
CA GLN A 5 -17.49 -4.21 15.03
C GLN A 5 -18.10 -5.14 14.00
N SER A 6 -19.24 -4.76 13.44
CA SER A 6 -19.77 -5.40 12.24
C SER A 6 -18.64 -5.48 11.22
N GLU A 7 -18.37 -6.67 10.69
CA GLU A 7 -17.46 -6.82 9.55
C GLU A 7 -18.01 -5.96 8.42
N GLN A 8 -17.36 -4.83 8.17
CA GLN A 8 -17.72 -3.96 7.07
C GLN A 8 -17.42 -4.72 5.78
N LEU A 9 -18.48 -5.11 5.05
CA LEU A 9 -18.34 -5.77 3.76
C LEU A 9 -17.78 -4.75 2.74
N LEU A 10 -16.55 -4.99 2.30
CA LEU A 10 -15.88 -4.19 1.27
C LEU A 10 -16.30 -4.66 -0.13
N PRO A 11 -15.98 -3.88 -1.19
CA PRO A 11 -16.30 -4.29 -2.54
C PRO A 11 -15.50 -5.54 -2.93
N PRO A 12 -15.92 -6.28 -3.97
CA PRO A 12 -15.16 -7.40 -4.50
C PRO A 12 -13.69 -7.05 -4.77
N GLY A 13 -12.80 -7.96 -4.38
CA GLY A 13 -11.35 -7.78 -4.53
C GLY A 13 -10.68 -6.95 -3.42
N PHE A 14 -11.36 -6.65 -2.32
CA PHE A 14 -10.79 -6.00 -1.14
C PHE A 14 -11.03 -6.82 0.13
N ASP A 15 -9.96 -7.32 0.74
CA ASP A 15 -10.01 -8.01 2.04
C ASP A 15 -9.29 -7.19 3.12
N TYR A 16 -9.94 -6.95 4.25
CA TYR A 16 -9.36 -6.17 5.36
C TYR A 16 -9.22 -6.99 6.63
N TYR A 17 -8.01 -6.99 7.17
CA TYR A 17 -7.65 -7.62 8.42
C TYR A 17 -7.22 -6.54 9.41
N PRO A 18 -8.04 -6.21 10.42
CA PRO A 18 -7.81 -5.06 11.28
C PRO A 18 -6.58 -5.21 12.19
N GLN A 19 -6.09 -6.43 12.40
CA GLN A 19 -5.01 -6.71 13.34
C GLN A 19 -4.18 -7.93 12.88
N VAL A 20 -3.24 -7.71 11.97
CA VAL A 20 -2.23 -8.73 11.59
C VAL A 20 -0.91 -8.57 12.36
N MET A 21 -0.72 -7.42 13.01
CA MET A 21 0.46 -7.10 13.80
C MET A 21 0.05 -6.51 15.16
N SER A 22 0.78 -6.89 16.22
CA SER A 22 0.55 -6.29 17.54
C SER A 22 0.90 -4.81 17.56
N LEU A 23 0.31 -4.05 18.49
CA LEU A 23 0.61 -2.63 18.65
C LEU A 23 2.10 -2.39 18.94
N SER A 24 2.71 -3.19 19.82
CA SER A 24 4.13 -3.09 20.15
C SER A 24 5.03 -3.27 18.92
N LYS A 25 4.81 -4.33 18.13
CA LYS A 25 5.55 -4.58 16.88
C LYS A 25 5.32 -3.45 15.88
N SER A 26 4.09 -2.94 15.78
CA SER A 26 3.75 -1.85 14.86
C SER A 26 4.47 -0.55 15.22
N ILE A 27 4.58 -0.22 16.52
CA ILE A 27 5.31 0.95 17.02
C ILE A 27 6.81 0.80 16.76
N SER A 28 7.40 -0.35 17.11
CA SER A 28 8.82 -0.62 16.89
C SER A 28 9.18 -0.55 15.41
N LEU A 29 8.38 -1.17 14.54
CA LEU A 29 8.61 -1.14 13.09
C LEU A 29 8.42 0.27 12.53
N TYR A 30 7.38 1.00 12.92
CA TYR A 30 7.20 2.39 12.50
C TYR A 30 8.43 3.24 12.85
N SER A 31 8.91 3.16 14.09
CA SER A 31 10.09 3.89 14.55
C SER A 31 11.34 3.52 13.75
N TYR A 32 11.58 2.22 13.55
CA TYR A 32 12.69 1.73 12.73
C TYR A 32 12.64 2.32 11.32
N LEU A 33 11.51 2.23 10.63
CA LEU A 33 11.38 2.68 9.24
C LEU A 33 11.52 4.20 9.07
N CYS A 34 11.06 4.99 10.04
CA CYS A 34 11.28 6.44 10.02
C CYS A 34 12.77 6.82 9.97
N HIS A 35 13.64 6.04 10.61
CA HIS A 35 15.07 6.33 10.70
C HIS A 35 15.93 5.62 9.66
N GLN A 36 15.48 4.47 9.15
CA GLN A 36 16.32 3.55 8.37
C GLN A 36 16.03 3.55 6.88
N LEU A 37 14.82 3.98 6.46
CA LEU A 37 14.53 4.09 5.03
C LEU A 37 15.03 5.41 4.46
N GLU A 38 15.59 5.34 3.25
CA GLU A 38 16.00 6.50 2.46
C GLU A 38 14.76 7.16 1.82
N TRP A 39 14.03 7.91 2.63
CA TRP A 39 12.80 8.58 2.21
C TRP A 39 13.06 9.70 1.19
N GLN A 40 12.33 9.67 0.07
CA GLN A 40 12.41 10.66 -0.99
C GLN A 40 11.07 11.39 -1.17
N GLN A 41 11.12 12.65 -1.60
CA GLN A 41 9.93 13.43 -1.96
C GLN A 41 10.08 14.00 -3.39
N PRO A 42 9.92 13.17 -4.43
CA PRO A 42 10.10 13.62 -5.80
C PRO A 42 9.07 14.68 -6.21
N SER A 43 9.43 15.42 -7.24
CA SER A 43 8.54 16.36 -7.92
C SER A 43 7.94 15.71 -9.16
N ILE A 44 6.63 15.88 -9.33
CA ILE A 44 5.89 15.50 -10.54
C ILE A 44 5.42 16.74 -11.27
N GLN A 45 5.31 16.65 -12.60
CA GLN A 45 4.75 17.71 -13.41
C GLN A 45 3.24 17.51 -13.54
N VAL A 46 2.46 18.48 -13.08
CA VAL A 46 0.99 18.50 -13.16
C VAL A 46 0.59 19.84 -13.78
N TYR A 47 -0.14 19.82 -14.88
CA TYR A 47 -0.53 21.03 -15.64
C TYR A 47 0.65 21.96 -15.96
N GLY A 48 1.78 21.39 -16.36
CA GLY A 48 2.99 22.16 -16.70
C GLY A 48 3.81 22.66 -15.51
N LYS A 49 3.31 22.55 -14.27
CA LYS A 49 3.99 23.00 -13.05
C LYS A 49 4.57 21.82 -12.27
N HIS A 50 5.76 22.01 -11.70
CA HIS A 50 6.40 21.02 -10.85
C HIS A 50 5.87 21.13 -9.42
N HIS A 51 5.33 20.03 -8.89
CA HIS A 51 4.85 19.94 -7.53
C HIS A 51 5.48 18.75 -6.83
N ARG A 52 5.99 18.95 -5.62
CA ARG A 52 6.41 17.84 -4.76
C ARG A 52 5.20 16.97 -4.46
N ILE A 53 5.37 15.65 -4.53
CA ILE A 53 4.31 14.75 -4.12
C ILE A 53 3.99 14.96 -2.62
N PRO A 54 2.71 14.92 -2.21
CA PRO A 54 2.31 15.22 -0.84
C PRO A 54 2.44 13.98 0.06
N ARG A 55 3.64 13.39 0.09
CA ARG A 55 4.09 12.26 0.93
C ARG A 55 5.58 12.02 0.70
N MET A 56 6.25 11.32 1.60
CA MET A 56 7.55 10.71 1.29
C MET A 56 7.33 9.30 0.73
N GLN A 57 8.26 8.81 -0.09
CA GLN A 57 8.24 7.44 -0.58
C GLN A 57 9.64 6.81 -0.61
N CYS A 58 9.70 5.49 -0.52
CA CYS A 58 10.91 4.69 -0.67
C CYS A 58 10.52 3.43 -1.44
N PHE A 59 11.32 3.07 -2.45
CA PHE A 59 11.10 1.89 -3.27
C PHE A 59 12.18 0.85 -2.98
N ILE A 60 11.74 -0.36 -2.67
CA ILE A 60 12.60 -1.48 -2.28
C ILE A 60 12.21 -2.64 -3.19
N ALA A 61 13.17 -3.23 -3.89
CA ALA A 61 12.89 -4.34 -4.78
C ALA A 61 14.05 -5.33 -4.86
N ASP A 62 13.80 -6.49 -5.46
CA ASP A 62 14.88 -7.39 -5.85
C ASP A 62 15.82 -6.71 -6.88
N LYS A 63 17.07 -7.17 -6.95
CA LYS A 63 18.11 -6.54 -7.78
C LYS A 63 17.73 -6.41 -9.26
N ASP A 64 17.01 -7.41 -9.77
CA ASP A 64 16.61 -7.49 -11.18
C ASP A 64 15.27 -6.80 -11.47
N VAL A 65 14.68 -6.13 -10.47
CA VAL A 65 13.40 -5.43 -10.60
C VAL A 65 13.64 -3.93 -10.67
N SER A 66 13.41 -3.38 -11.86
CA SER A 66 13.32 -1.92 -12.06
C SER A 66 11.84 -1.54 -12.16
N TYR A 67 11.39 -0.60 -11.33
CA TYR A 67 10.02 -0.09 -11.39
C TYR A 67 10.02 1.38 -11.81
N GLY A 68 9.32 1.68 -12.90
CA GLY A 68 9.20 3.03 -13.44
C GLY A 68 7.92 3.71 -12.95
N TYR A 69 7.94 4.36 -11.79
CA TYR A 69 6.83 5.25 -11.43
C TYR A 69 7.01 6.59 -12.16
N SER A 70 6.05 6.97 -13.02
CA SER A 70 6.03 8.30 -13.68
C SER A 70 7.30 8.62 -14.50
N LYS A 71 7.89 7.63 -15.18
CA LYS A 71 9.16 7.75 -15.96
C LYS A 71 10.40 8.14 -15.14
N GLN A 72 10.34 8.10 -13.81
CA GLN A 72 11.50 8.29 -12.94
C GLN A 72 11.94 6.93 -12.40
N THR A 73 13.20 6.55 -12.65
CA THR A 73 13.81 5.38 -12.03
C THR A 73 13.99 5.67 -10.54
N LEU A 74 13.19 5.02 -9.69
CA LEU A 74 13.40 5.10 -8.24
C LEU A 74 14.68 4.32 -7.90
N ALA A 75 15.52 4.88 -7.03
CA ALA A 75 16.71 4.18 -6.55
C ALA A 75 16.28 2.89 -5.84
N ASN A 76 16.74 1.74 -6.31
CA ASN A 76 16.43 0.45 -5.72
C ASN A 76 17.26 0.27 -4.43
N THR A 77 16.60 0.33 -3.28
CA THR A 77 17.24 0.06 -1.98
C THR A 77 17.16 -1.45 -1.67
N PRO A 78 18.25 -2.09 -1.19
CA PRO A 78 18.19 -3.46 -0.69
C PRO A 78 17.15 -3.64 0.41
N TRP A 79 16.56 -4.82 0.51
CA TRP A 79 15.55 -5.13 1.54
C TRP A 79 16.14 -5.05 2.96
N PRO A 80 15.61 -4.16 3.83
CA PRO A 80 15.93 -4.20 5.25
C PRO A 80 15.39 -5.50 5.88
N GLU A 81 16.13 -6.09 6.82
CA GLU A 81 15.79 -7.38 7.44
C GLU A 81 14.33 -7.49 7.93
N PRO A 82 13.75 -6.51 8.65
CA PRO A 82 12.35 -6.59 9.07
C PRO A 82 11.36 -6.68 7.90
N LEU A 83 11.66 -6.00 6.79
CA LEU A 83 10.81 -6.00 5.59
C LEU A 83 11.02 -7.27 4.77
N LEU A 84 12.24 -7.82 4.72
CA LEU A 84 12.52 -9.11 4.11
C LEU A 84 11.80 -10.25 4.84
N ALA A 85 11.82 -10.25 6.17
CA ALA A 85 11.09 -11.23 6.97
C ALA A 85 9.57 -11.14 6.76
N MET A 86 9.03 -9.91 6.71
CA MET A 86 7.61 -9.68 6.40
C MET A 86 7.27 -10.21 5.00
N ARG A 87 8.07 -9.86 3.99
CA ARG A 87 7.91 -10.33 2.62
C ARG A 87 7.84 -11.85 2.52
N ARG A 88 8.78 -12.57 3.15
CA ARG A 88 8.79 -14.05 3.19
C ARG A 88 7.51 -14.62 3.78
N ARG A 89 7.00 -14.03 4.87
CA ARG A 89 5.74 -14.45 5.48
C ARG A 89 4.55 -14.20 4.57
N LEU A 90 4.48 -13.03 3.92
CA LEU A 90 3.42 -12.71 2.96
C LEU A 90 3.44 -13.69 1.78
N GLN A 91 4.62 -14.02 1.25
CA GLN A 91 4.76 -15.00 0.18
C GLN A 91 4.23 -16.38 0.59
N GLN A 92 4.52 -16.83 1.81
CA GLN A 92 3.99 -18.08 2.35
C GLN A 92 2.47 -18.04 2.55
N THR A 93 1.94 -16.94 3.06
CA THR A 93 0.50 -16.78 3.34
C THR A 93 -0.33 -16.72 2.06
N TYR A 94 0.14 -16.00 1.04
CA TYR A 94 -0.66 -15.77 -0.17
C TYR A 94 -0.28 -16.66 -1.35
N GLY A 95 0.86 -17.37 -1.30
CA GLY A 95 1.33 -18.18 -2.42
C GLY A 95 1.76 -17.35 -3.64
N HIS A 96 2.00 -16.04 -3.46
CA HIS A 96 2.47 -15.11 -4.49
C HIS A 96 3.88 -14.64 -4.20
N GLU A 97 4.64 -14.34 -5.25
CA GLU A 97 5.88 -13.59 -5.10
C GLU A 97 5.60 -12.12 -4.75
N PHE A 98 6.42 -11.54 -3.89
CA PHE A 98 6.40 -10.10 -3.63
C PHE A 98 7.81 -9.57 -3.81
N ASN A 99 8.18 -9.20 -5.03
CA ASN A 99 9.53 -8.79 -5.39
C ASN A 99 9.74 -7.27 -5.33
N ALA A 100 8.68 -6.51 -5.03
CA ALA A 100 8.73 -5.06 -4.90
C ALA A 100 7.88 -4.57 -3.71
N LEU A 101 8.33 -3.47 -3.11
CA LEU A 101 7.66 -2.75 -2.04
C LEU A 101 7.74 -1.25 -2.30
N LEU A 102 6.58 -0.60 -2.39
CA LEU A 102 6.47 0.84 -2.33
C LEU A 102 6.05 1.25 -0.91
N ALA A 103 7.00 1.82 -0.17
CA ALA A 103 6.74 2.43 1.13
C ALA A 103 6.29 3.89 0.93
N ASN A 104 5.20 4.29 1.57
CA ASN A 104 4.71 5.67 1.56
C ASN A 104 4.60 6.19 2.99
N TRP A 105 5.26 7.30 3.30
CA TRP A 105 5.17 7.96 4.60
C TRP A 105 4.40 9.27 4.48
N TYR A 106 3.22 9.28 5.09
CA TYR A 106 2.35 10.44 5.25
C TYR A 106 2.68 11.08 6.60
N ARG A 107 3.36 12.22 6.61
CA ARG A 107 3.89 12.84 7.83
C ARG A 107 2.79 13.32 8.77
N ASN A 108 1.65 13.69 8.22
CA ASN A 108 0.43 14.05 8.94
C ASN A 108 -0.80 13.97 7.99
N GLY A 109 -1.93 14.50 8.43
CA GLY A 109 -3.19 14.53 7.70
C GLY A 109 -3.23 15.37 6.42
N HIS A 110 -2.24 16.24 6.18
CA HIS A 110 -2.14 17.06 4.96
C HIS A 110 -1.50 16.29 3.80
N ASP A 111 -0.64 15.32 4.11
CA ASP A 111 -0.12 14.38 3.12
C ASP A 111 -1.27 13.46 2.64
N LYS A 112 -1.33 13.23 1.32
CA LYS A 112 -2.46 12.57 0.65
C LYS A 112 -2.02 11.70 -0.52
N MET A 113 -2.94 10.85 -0.96
CA MET A 113 -2.88 10.19 -2.26
C MET A 113 -4.22 10.36 -2.95
N GLY A 114 -4.19 10.88 -4.19
CA GLY A 114 -5.39 11.12 -4.98
C GLY A 114 -6.07 9.81 -5.41
N TRP A 115 -7.20 9.94 -6.08
CA TRP A 115 -7.86 8.79 -6.71
C TRP A 115 -6.96 8.18 -7.78
N HIS A 116 -6.66 6.89 -7.65
CA HIS A 116 -5.87 6.10 -8.60
C HIS A 116 -6.28 4.63 -8.51
N SER A 117 -5.81 3.85 -9.47
CA SER A 117 -5.75 2.38 -9.40
C SER A 117 -4.27 2.00 -9.54
N ASP A 118 -3.89 0.87 -8.95
CA ASP A 118 -2.57 0.28 -9.19
C ASP A 118 -2.68 -0.60 -10.46
N ASP A 119 -2.83 0.04 -11.62
CA ASP A 119 -3.07 -0.58 -12.93
C ASP A 119 -1.88 -0.44 -13.89
N GLU A 120 -0.67 -0.27 -13.35
CA GLU A 120 0.57 -0.28 -14.14
C GLU A 120 0.77 -1.62 -14.84
N ALA A 121 1.16 -1.58 -16.13
CA ALA A 121 1.26 -2.77 -16.97
C ALA A 121 2.24 -3.82 -16.41
N GLU A 122 3.29 -3.41 -15.68
CA GLU A 122 4.25 -4.33 -15.09
C GLU A 122 3.65 -5.16 -13.93
N LEU A 123 2.49 -4.78 -13.39
CA LEU A 123 1.78 -5.51 -12.35
C LEU A 123 0.87 -6.62 -12.92
N GLY A 124 0.65 -6.67 -14.24
CA GLY A 124 -0.27 -7.60 -14.88
C GLY A 124 -1.76 -7.28 -14.61
N PRO A 125 -2.69 -8.09 -15.15
CA PRO A 125 -4.12 -7.73 -15.20
C PRO A 125 -4.88 -7.90 -13.87
N GLN A 126 -4.44 -8.81 -13.00
CA GLN A 126 -5.11 -9.11 -11.72
C GLN A 126 -4.07 -9.20 -10.59
N PRO A 127 -3.40 -8.08 -10.24
CA PRO A 127 -2.32 -8.11 -9.26
C PRO A 127 -2.86 -8.44 -7.86
N CYS A 128 -2.10 -9.23 -7.10
CA CYS A 128 -2.28 -9.36 -5.66
C CYS A 128 -1.41 -8.30 -4.96
N ILE A 129 -2.04 -7.32 -4.34
CA ILE A 129 -1.36 -6.21 -3.65
C ILE A 129 -1.66 -6.29 -2.16
N VAL A 130 -0.61 -6.32 -1.35
CA VAL A 130 -0.75 -6.39 0.11
C VAL A 130 -0.28 -5.09 0.75
N SER A 131 -1.18 -4.40 1.44
CA SER A 131 -0.96 -3.08 2.04
C SER A 131 -0.99 -3.15 3.56
N ILE A 132 0.16 -3.00 4.21
CA ILE A 132 0.28 -2.95 5.68
C ILE A 132 0.35 -1.49 6.15
N SER A 133 -0.47 -1.13 7.14
CA SER A 133 -0.52 0.23 7.71
C SER A 133 0.14 0.30 9.09
N LEU A 134 0.97 1.31 9.31
CA LEU A 134 1.65 1.59 10.58
C LEU A 134 1.44 3.05 10.98
N GLY A 135 1.31 3.32 12.27
CA GLY A 135 1.16 4.68 12.81
C GLY A 135 -0.28 5.20 12.79
N ALA A 136 -0.48 6.47 12.49
CA ALA A 136 -1.76 7.14 12.58
C ALA A 136 -2.82 6.49 11.66
N ALA A 137 -4.01 6.25 12.21
CA ALA A 137 -5.13 5.71 11.44
C ALA A 137 -5.63 6.74 10.41
N ARG A 138 -5.94 6.28 9.20
CA ARG A 138 -6.43 7.13 8.10
C ARG A 138 -7.61 6.46 7.40
N LYS A 139 -8.55 7.29 6.95
CA LYS A 139 -9.68 6.83 6.13
C LYS A 139 -9.16 6.62 4.71
N PHE A 140 -9.30 5.39 4.23
CA PHE A 140 -9.04 5.00 2.86
C PHE A 140 -10.38 4.92 2.14
N LYS A 141 -10.47 5.57 0.98
CA LYS A 141 -11.70 5.59 0.18
C LYS A 141 -11.55 4.69 -1.03
N ILE A 142 -12.61 3.98 -1.36
CA ILE A 142 -12.74 3.12 -2.53
C ILE A 142 -13.93 3.62 -3.34
N LYS A 143 -13.78 3.76 -4.66
CA LYS A 143 -14.80 4.29 -5.56
C LYS A 143 -14.87 3.43 -6.81
N HIS A 144 -16.04 2.89 -7.13
CA HIS A 144 -16.26 2.18 -8.38
C HIS A 144 -16.16 3.14 -9.57
N LYS A 145 -15.40 2.78 -10.61
CA LYS A 145 -15.06 3.65 -11.74
C LYS A 145 -16.29 4.04 -12.58
N VAL A 146 -17.24 3.12 -12.75
CA VAL A 146 -18.42 3.34 -13.61
C VAL A 146 -19.59 3.94 -12.83
N THR A 147 -19.96 3.33 -11.70
CA THR A 147 -21.16 3.74 -10.94
C THR A 147 -20.88 4.92 -10.01
N GLY A 148 -19.61 5.22 -9.72
CA GLY A 148 -19.22 6.26 -8.76
C GLY A 148 -19.50 5.92 -7.30
N THR A 149 -20.04 4.73 -7.00
CA THR A 149 -20.35 4.27 -5.64
C THR A 149 -19.08 4.29 -4.79
N GLN A 150 -19.16 4.91 -3.60
CA GLN A 150 -18.04 5.04 -2.68
C GLN A 150 -18.25 4.25 -1.40
N GLN A 151 -17.15 3.69 -0.89
CA GLN A 151 -17.04 3.14 0.45
C GLN A 151 -15.77 3.68 1.10
N GLU A 152 -15.73 3.70 2.43
CA GLU A 152 -14.54 4.10 3.18
C GLU A 152 -14.21 3.08 4.27
N ILE A 153 -12.93 2.88 4.52
CA ILE A 153 -12.44 2.01 5.60
C ILE A 153 -11.39 2.75 6.42
N LEU A 154 -11.41 2.56 7.73
CA LEU A 154 -10.40 3.12 8.62
C LEU A 154 -9.22 2.14 8.74
N LEU A 155 -8.12 2.43 8.05
CA LEU A 155 -6.89 1.64 8.15
C LEU A 155 -6.16 2.01 9.44
N LYS A 156 -6.09 1.06 10.39
CA LYS A 156 -5.45 1.22 11.70
C LYS A 156 -3.99 0.76 11.67
N SER A 157 -3.19 1.17 12.66
CA SER A 157 -1.83 0.63 12.84
C SER A 157 -1.89 -0.89 13.03
N GLY A 158 -1.03 -1.63 12.33
CA GLY A 158 -0.97 -3.08 12.36
C GLY A 158 -2.05 -3.79 11.54
N SER A 159 -2.82 -3.06 10.73
CA SER A 159 -3.81 -3.63 9.82
C SER A 159 -3.23 -3.99 8.45
N CYS A 160 -3.90 -4.92 7.76
CA CYS A 160 -3.60 -5.35 6.41
C CYS A 160 -4.82 -5.17 5.51
N LEU A 161 -4.64 -4.53 4.37
CA LEU A 161 -5.61 -4.50 3.27
C LEU A 161 -5.01 -5.27 2.09
N VAL A 162 -5.70 -6.28 1.62
CA VAL A 162 -5.34 -7.03 0.40
C VAL A 162 -6.25 -6.55 -0.73
N MET A 163 -5.67 -6.20 -1.86
CA MET A 163 -6.39 -5.86 -3.08
C MET A 163 -6.04 -6.89 -4.15
N HIS A 164 -7.03 -7.53 -4.75
CA HIS A 164 -6.81 -8.66 -5.66
C HIS A 164 -7.93 -8.81 -6.70
N GLY A 165 -7.76 -9.76 -7.63
CA GLY A 165 -8.70 -9.99 -8.72
C GLY A 165 -8.85 -8.73 -9.58
N ASP A 166 -10.10 -8.37 -9.90
CA ASP A 166 -10.41 -7.22 -10.74
C ASP A 166 -10.53 -5.89 -9.96
N SER A 167 -10.00 -5.82 -8.72
CA SER A 167 -10.11 -4.62 -7.89
C SER A 167 -9.53 -3.39 -8.57
N GLN A 168 -8.35 -3.53 -9.19
CA GLN A 168 -7.67 -2.42 -9.88
C GLN A 168 -8.34 -2.09 -11.22
N LEU A 169 -9.02 -3.06 -11.84
CA LEU A 169 -9.80 -2.85 -13.05
C LEU A 169 -11.03 -1.98 -12.77
N TYR A 170 -11.82 -2.30 -11.74
CA TYR A 170 -13.13 -1.68 -11.50
C TYR A 170 -13.13 -0.54 -10.49
N TYR A 171 -12.12 -0.44 -9.60
CA TYR A 171 -12.13 0.54 -8.51
C TYR A 171 -10.92 1.45 -8.54
N GLN A 172 -11.16 2.72 -8.19
CA GLN A 172 -10.14 3.65 -7.76
C GLN A 172 -10.12 3.73 -6.24
N HIS A 173 -8.97 4.09 -5.68
CA HIS A 173 -8.82 4.31 -4.26
C HIS A 173 -8.00 5.56 -3.95
N ALA A 174 -8.17 6.10 -2.74
CA ALA A 174 -7.53 7.33 -2.32
C ALA A 174 -7.28 7.37 -0.81
N LEU A 175 -6.26 8.14 -0.43
CA LEU A 175 -6.01 8.55 0.96
C LEU A 175 -6.19 10.09 1.03
N PRO A 176 -7.42 10.60 1.23
CA PRO A 176 -7.70 12.04 1.19
C PRO A 176 -7.05 12.79 2.35
N VAL A 177 -6.98 14.13 2.23
CA VAL A 177 -6.56 15.01 3.34
C VAL A 177 -7.50 14.83 4.53
N GLN A 178 -6.92 14.70 5.71
CA GLN A 178 -7.61 14.61 6.98
C GLN A 178 -6.91 15.53 7.99
N ALA A 179 -7.08 16.85 7.84
CA ALA A 179 -6.30 17.89 8.53
C ALA A 179 -6.22 17.75 10.08
N LYS A 180 -7.20 17.06 10.70
CA LYS A 180 -7.21 16.79 12.15
C LYS A 180 -6.23 15.68 12.58
N VAL A 181 -5.66 14.92 11.65
CA VAL A 181 -4.68 13.87 11.94
C VAL A 181 -3.29 14.49 12.04
N THR A 182 -2.71 14.47 13.23
CA THR A 182 -1.40 15.07 13.52
C THR A 182 -0.25 14.07 13.47
N GLY A 183 -0.52 12.79 13.72
CA GLY A 183 0.47 11.72 13.68
C GLY A 183 0.82 11.26 12.26
N GLY A 184 2.03 10.74 12.09
CA GLY A 184 2.49 10.16 10.84
C GLY A 184 1.99 8.73 10.61
N ARG A 185 1.87 8.33 9.35
CA ARG A 185 1.44 7.01 8.89
C ARG A 185 2.42 6.49 7.84
N ILE A 186 2.90 5.26 8.01
CA ILE A 186 3.64 4.53 6.97
C ILE A 186 2.72 3.47 6.37
N ASN A 187 2.70 3.40 5.04
CA ASN A 187 2.05 2.34 4.28
C ASN A 187 3.11 1.51 3.57
N LEU A 188 3.07 0.20 3.72
CA LEU A 188 3.95 -0.75 3.03
C LEU A 188 3.11 -1.50 2.00
N THR A 189 3.32 -1.22 0.71
CA THR A 189 2.56 -1.82 -0.40
C THR A 189 3.42 -2.83 -1.14
N PHE A 190 3.23 -4.12 -0.85
CA PHE A 190 3.94 -5.22 -1.49
C PHE A 190 3.26 -5.59 -2.80
N ARG A 191 4.06 -5.81 -3.84
CA ARG A 191 3.62 -6.09 -5.20
C ARG A 191 4.48 -7.16 -5.87
N THR A 192 3.94 -7.80 -6.90
CA THR A 192 4.69 -8.58 -7.88
C THR A 192 4.87 -7.71 -9.13
N VAL A 193 6.11 -7.52 -9.57
CA VAL A 193 6.47 -6.75 -10.77
C VAL A 193 7.13 -7.69 -11.78
N GLY A 194 6.69 -7.64 -13.03
CA GLY A 194 7.24 -8.42 -14.14
C GLY A 194 6.23 -9.44 -14.67
N HIS A 195 5.94 -9.34 -15.96
CA HIS A 195 4.82 -9.99 -16.64
C HIS A 195 4.82 -11.53 -16.57
N GLU A 196 5.99 -12.17 -16.47
CA GLU A 196 6.13 -13.62 -16.36
C GLU A 196 5.97 -14.15 -14.92
N ARG A 197 6.01 -13.26 -13.93
CA ARG A 197 5.99 -13.60 -12.50
C ARG A 197 4.62 -13.41 -11.87
N THR A 198 3.72 -12.68 -12.55
CA THR A 198 2.37 -12.41 -12.05
C THR A 198 1.48 -13.64 -12.21
N LYS A 199 1.10 -14.26 -11.09
CA LYS A 199 0.06 -15.30 -11.04
C LYS A 199 -1.26 -14.69 -10.60
N ALA A 200 -2.37 -15.14 -11.18
CA ALA A 200 -3.71 -14.77 -10.73
C ALA A 200 -3.91 -15.16 -9.26
N TYR A 201 -4.55 -14.30 -8.48
CA TYR A 201 -4.81 -14.53 -7.06
C TYR A 201 -5.67 -15.79 -6.83
N SER A 202 -5.20 -16.70 -5.97
CA SER A 202 -5.95 -17.90 -5.58
C SER A 202 -6.25 -17.86 -4.08
N SER A 203 -7.52 -17.80 -3.72
CA SER A 203 -8.01 -17.77 -2.33
C SER A 203 -7.85 -19.09 -1.57
N ALA A 204 -7.20 -20.10 -2.17
CA ALA A 204 -7.14 -21.48 -1.67
C ALA A 204 -6.20 -21.72 -0.47
N HIS A 205 -5.50 -20.69 0.03
CA HIS A 205 -4.46 -20.84 1.06
C HIS A 205 -4.82 -20.16 2.40
N LYS A 206 -6.12 -20.04 2.73
CA LYS A 206 -6.58 -19.54 4.03
C LYS A 206 -6.30 -20.53 5.17
#